data_AF-A0A9P5XXC9-F1
#
_entry.id   AF-A0A9P5XXC9-F1
#
_cell.length_a   1.000
_cell.length_b   1.000
_cell.length_c   1.000
_cell.angle_alpha   90.00
_cell.angle_beta   90.00
_cell.angle_gamma   90.00
#
_symmetry.space_group_name_H-M   'P 1'
#
loop_
_entity.id
_entity.type
_entity.pdbx_description
1 polymer ?
#
loop_
_entity_poly.entity_id
_entity_poly.type
_entity_poly.pdbx_seq_one_letter_code
_entity_poly.pdbx_strand_id
1 'polypeptide(L)'
;MTQIKLENPTSIRYGYVARKGSAVCSSAARSNLSLSQQGSIRFYTHKPRKAQRTGISDERSGALWRNTFLASIVVVAAYKYAPEPTEDAYLTRWITLYGSPRTLWLELNAKHTAMEQANSEATILLTDAKKPKVHRYRYPQTFDQISPFLTPVGMDVDTSNFVVKGDRD
;
A
#
# COMPACT_ATOMS: atom_id res chain seq x y z
N MET A 1 27.48 -42.61 -5.89
CA MET A 1 26.11 -43.09 -6.23
C MET A 1 25.43 -43.48 -4.94
N THR A 2 24.66 -42.57 -4.36
CA THR A 2 23.94 -42.76 -3.09
C THR A 2 22.48 -42.39 -3.32
N GLN A 3 21.63 -43.41 -3.27
CA GLN A 3 20.18 -43.35 -3.43
C GLN A 3 19.57 -42.77 -2.16
N ILE A 4 18.87 -41.63 -2.26
CA ILE A 4 18.07 -41.07 -1.17
C ILE A 4 16.61 -41.42 -1.44
N LYS A 5 16.07 -42.21 -0.52
CA LYS A 5 14.72 -42.77 -0.48
C LYS A 5 13.70 -41.66 -0.25
N LEU A 6 12.74 -41.57 -1.16
CA LEU A 6 11.55 -40.71 -1.07
C LEU A 6 10.63 -41.23 0.04
N GLU A 7 10.38 -40.40 1.05
CA GLU A 7 9.34 -40.62 2.05
C GLU A 7 8.30 -39.51 1.88
N ASN A 8 7.06 -39.92 1.61
CA ASN A 8 5.93 -39.06 1.28
C ASN A 8 5.00 -38.98 2.50
N PRO A 9 4.92 -37.84 3.23
CA PRO A 9 3.95 -37.67 4.30
C PRO A 9 2.65 -37.02 3.79
N THR A 10 1.72 -37.84 3.33
CA THR A 10 0.29 -37.49 3.31
C THR A 10 -0.29 -37.61 4.72
N SER A 11 -0.63 -36.49 5.36
CA SER A 11 -1.80 -36.31 6.25
C SER A 11 -1.67 -35.02 7.07
N ILE A 12 -2.16 -33.90 6.53
CA ILE A 12 -2.44 -32.72 7.35
C ILE A 12 -3.95 -32.58 7.42
N ARG A 13 -4.46 -32.84 8.62
CA ARG A 13 -5.87 -32.72 9.00
C ARG A 13 -6.31 -31.26 8.87
N TYR A 14 -7.49 -31.08 8.29
CA TYR A 14 -8.22 -29.82 8.23
C TYR A 14 -8.57 -29.32 9.63
N GLY A 15 -8.14 -28.10 9.97
CA GLY A 15 -8.60 -27.35 11.12
C GLY A 15 -9.17 -26.00 10.65
N TYR A 16 -10.49 -25.90 10.56
CA TYR A 16 -11.17 -24.62 10.33
C TYR A 16 -11.21 -23.83 11.65
N VAL A 17 -10.38 -22.80 11.79
CA VAL A 17 -10.53 -21.79 12.84
C VAL A 17 -11.48 -20.72 12.34
N ALA A 18 -12.75 -20.84 12.71
CA ALA A 18 -13.75 -19.79 12.51
C ALA A 18 -13.46 -18.61 13.46
N ARG A 19 -12.87 -17.53 12.94
CA ARG A 19 -12.87 -16.23 13.65
C ARG A 19 -14.29 -15.66 13.60
N LYS A 20 -14.92 -15.54 14.77
CA LYS A 20 -16.13 -14.74 14.98
C LYS A 20 -15.84 -13.29 14.55
N GLY A 21 -16.38 -12.88 13.41
CA GLY A 21 -16.50 -11.48 13.05
C GLY A 21 -17.47 -10.81 14.01
N SER A 22 -16.98 -9.85 14.79
CA SER A 22 -17.82 -8.90 15.49
C SER A 22 -18.47 -7.97 14.47
N ALA A 23 -19.77 -8.11 14.29
CA ALA A 23 -20.61 -7.15 13.61
C ALA A 23 -20.58 -5.82 14.37
N VAL A 24 -20.09 -4.76 13.73
CA VAL A 24 -20.36 -3.39 14.17
C VAL A 24 -21.62 -2.96 13.43
N CYS A 25 -22.75 -3.00 14.13
CA CYS A 25 -24.02 -2.49 13.67
C CYS A 25 -24.01 -0.96 13.61
N SER A 26 -24.54 -0.49 12.49
CA SER A 26 -25.17 0.80 12.19
C SER A 26 -25.65 1.65 13.36
N SER A 27 -25.33 2.94 13.30
CA SER A 27 -26.14 4.01 13.87
C SER A 27 -26.32 5.10 12.81
N ALA A 28 -27.53 5.15 12.25
CA ALA A 28 -28.03 6.27 11.48
C ALA A 28 -28.61 7.29 12.45
N ALA A 29 -28.17 8.54 12.38
CA ALA A 29 -28.88 9.67 12.95
C ALA A 29 -28.92 10.79 11.92
N ARG A 30 -30.11 11.00 11.36
CA ARG A 30 -30.50 12.19 10.62
C ARG A 30 -30.66 13.34 11.61
N SER A 31 -30.15 14.52 11.29
CA SER A 31 -30.80 15.78 11.67
C SER A 31 -30.29 16.92 10.80
N ASN A 32 -31.17 17.37 9.90
CA ASN A 32 -31.12 18.72 9.35
C ASN A 32 -31.28 19.71 10.50
N LEU A 33 -30.34 20.62 10.67
CA LEU A 33 -30.54 21.84 11.43
C LEU A 33 -30.10 23.01 10.56
N SER A 34 -31.08 23.57 9.86
CA SER A 34 -31.06 24.97 9.46
C SER A 34 -31.11 25.80 10.74
N LEU A 35 -30.03 26.52 11.02
CA LEU A 35 -30.11 27.65 11.92
C LEU A 35 -29.52 28.86 11.19
N SER A 36 -30.43 29.74 10.78
CA SER A 36 -30.13 31.08 10.35
C SER A 36 -29.41 31.80 11.48
N GLN A 37 -28.13 32.08 11.29
CA GLN A 37 -27.43 33.04 12.13
C GLN A 37 -27.32 34.35 11.35
N GLN A 38 -28.31 35.22 11.56
CA GLN A 38 -28.23 36.64 11.27
C GLN A 38 -27.07 37.22 12.07
N GLY A 39 -25.91 37.33 11.43
CA GLY A 39 -24.71 37.97 11.97
C GLY A 39 -24.54 39.37 11.41
N SER A 40 -24.85 40.35 12.26
CA SER A 40 -24.56 41.78 12.15
C SER A 40 -23.31 42.12 11.31
N ILE A 41 -23.51 42.84 10.20
CA ILE A 41 -22.45 43.51 9.45
C ILE A 41 -21.97 44.71 10.28
N ARG A 42 -20.91 44.51 11.08
CA ARG A 42 -20.14 45.63 11.62
C ARG A 42 -19.22 46.16 10.53
N PHE A 43 -19.55 47.33 10.00
CA PHE A 43 -18.63 48.13 9.19
C PHE A 43 -17.46 48.61 10.07
N TYR A 44 -16.36 47.86 10.04
CA TYR A 44 -15.09 48.38 10.52
C TYR A 44 -14.53 49.33 9.47
N THR A 45 -14.40 50.60 9.84
CA THR A 45 -13.66 51.58 9.06
C THR A 45 -12.18 51.19 9.04
N HIS A 46 -11.75 50.58 7.93
CA HIS A 46 -10.34 50.30 7.68
C HIS A 46 -9.58 51.61 7.54
N LYS A 47 -8.71 51.93 8.53
CA LYS A 47 -7.65 52.93 8.32
C LYS A 47 -6.72 52.41 7.21
N PRO A 48 -6.34 53.22 6.21
CA PRO A 48 -5.36 52.80 5.23
C PRO A 48 -4.01 52.61 5.94
N ARG A 49 -3.52 51.37 5.98
CA ARG A 49 -2.10 51.10 6.25
C ARG A 49 -1.31 51.83 5.18
N LYS A 50 -0.36 52.67 5.58
CA LYS A 50 0.66 53.19 4.66
C LYS A 50 1.32 51.98 3.99
N ALA A 51 1.36 52.01 2.65
CA ALA A 51 2.04 51.01 1.86
C ALA A 51 3.53 51.05 2.19
N GLN A 52 3.95 50.20 3.12
CA GLN A 52 5.36 49.89 3.29
C GLN A 52 5.73 49.03 2.08
N ARG A 53 6.35 49.66 1.08
CA ARG A 53 7.09 48.93 0.03
C ARG A 53 8.15 48.13 0.77
N THR A 54 7.88 46.86 1.01
CA THR A 54 8.93 45.90 1.32
C THR A 54 9.76 45.80 0.04
N GLY A 55 10.93 46.45 0.04
CA GLY A 55 11.98 46.07 -0.90
C GLY A 55 12.10 44.55 -0.84
N ILE A 56 11.97 43.90 -1.99
CA ILE A 56 12.20 42.46 -2.12
C ILE A 56 13.58 42.23 -1.51
N SER A 57 13.63 41.42 -0.46
CA SER A 57 14.84 41.19 0.31
C SER A 57 15.89 40.47 -0.56
N ASP A 58 16.70 41.22 -1.30
CA ASP A 58 17.85 40.74 -2.08
C ASP A 58 18.94 40.13 -1.20
N GLU A 59 18.85 40.33 0.12
CA GLU A 59 19.75 39.78 1.14
C GLU A 59 19.82 38.25 1.10
N ARG A 60 18.69 37.58 0.80
CA ARG A 60 18.65 36.12 0.69
C ARG A 60 19.38 35.62 -0.55
N SER A 61 19.29 36.34 -1.67
CA SER A 61 19.93 35.94 -2.93
C SER A 61 21.45 36.12 -2.87
N GLY A 62 21.92 37.24 -2.32
CA GLY A 62 23.36 37.49 -2.09
C GLY A 62 23.98 36.53 -1.08
N ALA A 63 23.25 36.18 0.00
CA ALA A 63 23.72 35.21 0.97
C ALA A 63 23.80 33.78 0.41
N LEU A 64 22.87 33.38 -0.47
CA LEU A 64 22.90 32.07 -1.13
C LEU A 64 24.15 31.91 -2.00
N TRP A 65 24.46 32.90 -2.86
CA TRP A 65 25.66 32.86 -3.71
C TRP A 65 26.96 32.93 -2.90
N ARG A 66 27.02 33.77 -1.88
CA ARG A 66 28.19 33.82 -0.99
C ARG A 66 28.43 32.47 -0.31
N ASN A 67 27.37 31.83 0.20
CA ASN A 67 27.49 30.54 0.86
C ASN A 67 27.88 29.42 -0.11
N THR A 68 27.41 29.44 -1.37
CA THR A 68 27.84 28.45 -2.38
C THR A 68 29.29 28.62 -2.80
N PHE A 69 29.79 29.86 -2.94
CA PHE A 69 31.22 30.11 -3.19
C PHE A 69 32.10 29.70 -2.00
N LEU A 70 31.67 29.96 -0.77
CA LEU A 70 32.40 29.52 0.40
C LEU A 70 32.41 27.99 0.52
N ALA A 71 31.27 27.34 0.28
CA ALA A 71 31.19 25.88 0.28
C ALA A 71 32.08 25.26 -0.80
N SER A 72 32.12 25.82 -2.02
CA SER A 72 32.98 25.30 -3.08
C SER A 72 34.47 25.44 -2.76
N ILE A 73 34.89 26.57 -2.18
CA ILE A 73 36.27 26.77 -1.72
C ILE A 73 36.62 25.76 -0.63
N VAL A 74 35.73 25.54 0.34
CA VAL A 74 35.93 24.54 1.40
C VAL A 74 36.09 23.13 0.81
N VAL A 75 35.27 22.75 -0.18
CA VAL A 75 35.37 21.44 -0.85
C VAL A 75 36.70 21.28 -1.59
N VAL A 76 37.16 22.30 -2.34
CA VAL A 76 38.43 22.26 -3.06
C VAL A 76 39.62 22.19 -2.10
N ALA A 77 39.59 22.97 -1.02
CA ALA A 77 40.59 22.92 0.03
C ALA A 77 40.60 21.53 0.70
N ALA A 78 39.43 20.99 1.01
CA ALA A 78 39.31 19.64 1.56
C ALA A 78 39.85 18.59 0.59
N TYR A 79 39.60 18.68 -0.72
CA TYR A 79 40.15 17.73 -1.69
C TYR A 79 41.68 17.79 -1.79
N LYS A 80 42.25 18.99 -1.77
CA LYS A 80 43.70 19.18 -1.91
C LYS A 80 44.48 18.83 -0.63
N TYR A 81 43.89 19.09 0.52
CA TYR A 81 44.53 18.90 1.83
C TYR A 81 43.98 17.70 2.61
N ALA A 82 43.05 16.93 2.04
CA ALA A 82 42.64 15.67 2.64
C ALA A 82 43.87 14.73 2.64
N PRO A 83 44.22 14.16 3.79
CA PRO A 83 45.26 13.14 3.85
C PRO A 83 44.86 11.96 2.95
N GLU A 84 45.85 11.34 2.32
CA GLU A 84 45.64 10.12 1.55
C GLU A 84 44.88 9.10 2.43
N PRO A 85 43.90 8.38 1.86
CA PRO A 85 43.08 7.42 2.60
C PRO A 85 43.92 6.18 2.92
N THR A 86 44.90 6.34 3.79
CA THR A 86 45.60 5.25 4.44
C THR A 86 44.62 4.61 5.43
N GLU A 87 44.58 3.28 5.51
CA GLU A 87 43.63 2.54 6.35
C GLU A 87 43.71 2.89 7.85
N ASP A 88 44.75 3.62 8.28
CA ASP A 88 44.99 4.09 9.64
C ASP A 88 44.50 5.52 9.94
N ALA A 89 43.75 6.17 9.05
CA ALA A 89 43.15 7.46 9.37
C ALA A 89 42.17 7.30 10.56
N TYR A 90 42.45 8.00 11.68
CA TYR A 90 41.66 7.93 12.92
C TYR A 90 40.15 8.08 12.68
N LEU A 91 39.77 8.97 11.76
CA LEU A 91 38.39 9.18 11.34
C LEU A 91 37.76 7.94 10.67
N THR A 92 38.47 7.29 9.75
CA THR A 92 38.00 6.05 9.10
C THR A 92 37.84 4.93 10.11
N ARG A 93 38.79 4.77 11.05
CA ARG A 93 38.67 3.80 12.16
C ARG A 93 37.48 4.10 13.06
N TRP A 94 37.21 5.37 13.36
CA TRP A 94 36.05 5.77 14.16
C TRP A 94 34.73 5.51 13.42
N ILE A 95 34.66 5.84 12.13
CA ILE A 95 33.47 5.57 11.29
C ILE A 95 33.22 4.07 11.19
N THR A 96 34.27 3.26 11.00
CA THR A 96 34.13 1.79 10.92
C THR A 96 33.72 1.16 12.25
N LEU A 97 34.14 1.72 13.38
CA LEU A 97 33.73 1.24 14.71
C LEU A 97 32.22 1.36 14.96
N TYR A 98 31.59 2.42 14.43
CA TYR A 98 30.14 2.64 14.56
C TYR A 98 29.35 2.24 13.31
N GLY A 99 30.03 1.91 12.22
CA GLY A 99 29.43 1.44 10.98
C GLY A 99 28.85 0.04 11.14
N SER A 100 27.63 -0.18 10.66
CA SER A 100 27.09 -1.54 10.59
C SER A 100 27.87 -2.37 9.57
N PRO A 101 28.24 -3.63 9.89
CA PRO A 101 28.98 -4.47 8.96
C PRO A 101 28.15 -4.75 7.71
N ARG A 102 28.80 -4.86 6.55
CA ARG A 102 28.15 -5.12 5.26
C ARG A 102 27.32 -6.42 5.27
N THR A 103 27.73 -7.43 6.03
CA THR A 103 27.04 -8.72 6.17
C THR A 103 25.64 -8.57 6.73
N LEU A 104 25.44 -7.67 7.70
CA LEU A 104 24.13 -7.40 8.32
C LEU A 104 23.11 -6.93 7.28
N TRP A 105 23.51 -6.02 6.39
CA TRP A 105 22.63 -5.53 5.33
C TRP A 105 22.29 -6.60 4.30
N LEU A 106 23.23 -7.49 3.98
CA LEU A 106 22.98 -8.63 3.09
C LEU A 106 21.98 -9.61 3.71
N GLU A 107 22.13 -9.93 4.99
CA GLU A 107 21.21 -10.79 5.72
C GLU A 107 19.81 -10.17 5.84
N LEU A 108 19.71 -8.88 6.15
CA LEU A 108 18.44 -8.16 6.20
C LEU A 108 17.73 -8.15 4.84
N ASN A 109 18.47 -7.87 3.76
CA ASN A 109 17.90 -7.87 2.42
C ASN A 109 17.43 -9.27 2.02
N ALA A 110 18.22 -10.31 2.29
CA ALA A 110 17.83 -11.70 2.03
C ALA A 110 16.55 -12.09 2.79
N LYS A 111 16.48 -11.70 4.07
CA LYS A 111 15.29 -11.92 4.91
C LYS A 111 14.06 -11.17 4.37
N HIS A 112 14.22 -9.91 3.97
CA HIS A 112 13.14 -9.13 3.38
C HIS A 112 12.65 -9.73 2.06
N THR A 113 13.55 -10.16 1.18
CA THR A 113 13.17 -10.82 -0.08
C THR A 113 12.37 -12.09 0.17
N ALA A 114 12.76 -12.91 1.15
CA ALA A 114 12.00 -14.12 1.52
C ALA A 114 10.61 -13.79 2.07
N MET A 115 10.48 -12.74 2.91
CA MET A 115 9.19 -12.30 3.43
C MET A 115 8.28 -11.74 2.34
N GLU A 116 8.82 -10.93 1.43
CA GLU A 116 8.07 -10.38 0.31
C GLU A 116 7.60 -11.46 -0.67
N GLN A 117 8.41 -12.50 -0.88
CA GLN A 117 7.99 -13.64 -1.68
C GLN A 117 6.77 -14.33 -1.06
N ALA A 118 6.80 -14.64 0.23
CA ALA A 118 5.68 -15.27 0.92
C ALA A 118 4.41 -14.39 0.92
N ASN A 119 4.57 -13.08 1.09
CA ASN A 119 3.46 -12.13 1.01
C ASN A 119 2.87 -12.04 -0.40
N SER A 120 3.71 -12.10 -1.43
CA SER A 120 3.29 -12.11 -2.83
C SER A 120 2.47 -13.36 -3.14
N GLU A 121 2.96 -14.54 -2.74
CA GLU A 121 2.25 -15.81 -2.92
C GLU A 121 0.87 -15.80 -2.24
N ALA A 122 0.80 -15.32 -0.99
CA ALA A 122 -0.47 -15.20 -0.27
C ALA A 122 -1.43 -14.21 -0.97
N THR A 123 -0.90 -13.10 -1.50
CA THR A 123 -1.70 -12.12 -2.23
C THR A 123 -2.23 -12.72 -3.53
N ILE A 124 -1.41 -13.46 -4.28
CA ILE A 124 -1.85 -14.14 -5.52
C ILE A 124 -3.02 -15.08 -5.21
N LEU A 125 -2.91 -15.91 -4.17
CA LEU A 125 -3.98 -16.83 -3.76
C LEU A 125 -5.30 -16.12 -3.42
N LEU A 126 -5.23 -14.98 -2.74
CA LEU A 126 -6.42 -14.20 -2.39
C LEU A 126 -7.01 -13.42 -3.57
N THR A 127 -6.16 -12.93 -4.47
CA THR A 127 -6.60 -12.18 -5.66
C THR A 127 -7.18 -13.07 -6.75
N ASP A 128 -6.66 -14.28 -6.92
CA ASP A 128 -7.17 -15.24 -7.90
C ASP A 128 -8.47 -15.93 -7.44
N ALA A 129 -8.73 -15.95 -6.13
CA ALA A 129 -9.96 -16.44 -5.55
C ALA A 129 -11.18 -15.61 -5.99
N LYS A 130 -11.76 -15.97 -7.14
CA LYS A 130 -13.03 -15.42 -7.62
C LYS A 130 -14.17 -16.11 -6.89
N LYS A 131 -15.14 -15.32 -6.40
CA LYS A 131 -16.43 -15.89 -5.97
C LYS A 131 -17.07 -16.61 -7.16
N PRO A 132 -17.72 -17.77 -6.95
CA PRO A 132 -18.48 -18.41 -8.01
C PRO A 132 -19.50 -17.40 -8.56
N LYS A 133 -19.64 -17.35 -9.89
CA LYS A 133 -20.52 -16.40 -10.56
C LYS A 133 -21.97 -16.78 -10.25
N VAL A 134 -22.62 -16.03 -9.36
CA VAL A 134 -24.03 -16.23 -9.03
C VAL A 134 -24.89 -15.36 -9.93
N HIS A 135 -25.74 -16.00 -10.74
CA HIS A 135 -26.77 -15.33 -11.51
C HIS A 135 -28.09 -15.33 -10.74
N ARG A 136 -28.65 -14.15 -10.49
CA ARG A 136 -29.96 -13.99 -9.83
C ARG A 136 -31.05 -13.99 -10.89
N TYR A 137 -31.81 -15.05 -10.94
CA TYR A 137 -33.01 -15.13 -11.77
C TYR A 137 -34.23 -14.83 -10.92
N ARG A 138 -35.18 -14.08 -11.49
CA ARG A 138 -36.48 -13.84 -10.85
C ARG A 138 -37.34 -15.10 -10.81
N TYR A 139 -37.16 -15.98 -11.80
CA TYR A 139 -37.93 -17.20 -11.97
C TYR A 139 -36.97 -18.37 -12.23
N PRO A 140 -36.47 -19.06 -11.19
CA PRO A 140 -35.57 -20.21 -11.38
C PRO A 140 -36.26 -21.39 -12.08
N GLN A 141 -37.59 -21.49 -11.97
CA GLN A 141 -38.41 -22.53 -12.62
C GLN A 141 -38.33 -22.53 -14.15
N THR A 142 -37.82 -21.48 -14.80
CA THR A 142 -37.71 -21.44 -16.27
C THR A 142 -36.70 -22.43 -16.83
N PHE A 143 -35.75 -22.91 -16.01
CA PHE A 143 -34.78 -23.93 -16.43
C PHE A 143 -35.43 -25.30 -16.69
N ASP A 144 -36.47 -25.63 -15.92
CA ASP A 144 -37.20 -26.91 -16.05
C ASP A 144 -38.29 -26.86 -17.12
N GLN A 145 -38.67 -25.66 -17.56
CA GLN A 145 -39.80 -25.43 -18.48
C GLN A 145 -39.39 -25.31 -19.96
N ILE A 146 -38.10 -25.43 -20.28
CA ILE A 146 -37.63 -25.39 -21.67
C ILE A 146 -38.06 -26.66 -22.41
N SER A 147 -38.73 -26.48 -23.55
CA SER A 147 -39.11 -27.58 -24.42
C SER A 147 -37.88 -28.10 -25.17
N PRO A 148 -37.60 -29.41 -25.11
CA PRO A 148 -36.46 -30.01 -25.81
C PRO A 148 -36.63 -30.01 -27.34
N PHE A 149 -37.82 -29.70 -27.85
CA PHE A 149 -38.14 -29.76 -29.29
C PHE A 149 -38.07 -28.40 -30.01
N LEU A 150 -37.91 -27.30 -29.28
CA LEU A 150 -37.91 -25.93 -29.83
C LEU A 150 -36.55 -25.23 -29.70
N THR A 151 -35.52 -25.94 -29.27
CA THR A 151 -34.15 -25.42 -29.19
C THR A 151 -33.39 -25.71 -30.48
N PRO A 152 -32.83 -24.69 -31.16
CA PRO A 152 -31.95 -24.94 -32.29
C PRO A 152 -30.70 -25.70 -31.83
N VAL A 153 -30.16 -26.54 -32.73
CA VAL A 153 -28.95 -27.33 -32.46
C VAL A 153 -27.78 -26.42 -32.05
N GLY A 154 -27.09 -26.80 -30.97
CA GLY A 154 -25.93 -26.05 -30.45
C GLY A 154 -26.25 -24.86 -29.54
N MET A 155 -27.52 -24.60 -29.24
CA MET A 155 -27.93 -23.55 -28.29
C MET A 155 -28.35 -24.08 -26.92
N ASP A 156 -28.30 -25.40 -26.74
CA ASP A 156 -28.53 -26.02 -25.44
C ASP A 156 -27.34 -25.76 -24.51
N VAL A 157 -27.64 -25.36 -23.29
CA VAL A 157 -26.64 -25.08 -22.26
C VAL A 157 -26.69 -26.24 -21.28
N ASP A 158 -25.57 -26.93 -21.06
CA ASP A 158 -25.49 -27.99 -20.05
C ASP A 158 -25.82 -27.43 -18.67
N THR A 159 -27.00 -27.80 -18.17
CA THR A 159 -27.56 -27.36 -16.90
C THR A 159 -27.25 -28.33 -15.75
N SER A 160 -26.56 -29.44 -16.01
CA SER A 160 -26.34 -30.51 -15.02
C SER A 160 -25.51 -30.10 -13.80
N ASN A 161 -24.71 -29.04 -13.91
CA ASN A 161 -23.70 -28.65 -12.92
C ASN A 161 -24.05 -27.41 -12.07
N PHE A 162 -25.25 -26.83 -12.17
CA PHE A 162 -25.64 -25.71 -11.31
C PHE A 162 -26.71 -26.08 -10.28
N VAL A 163 -26.63 -25.47 -9.11
CA VAL A 163 -27.58 -25.67 -8.00
C VAL A 163 -28.33 -24.36 -7.76
N VAL A 164 -29.66 -24.41 -7.74
CA VAL A 164 -30.50 -23.27 -7.38
C VAL A 164 -30.40 -23.04 -5.87
N LYS A 165 -29.98 -21.85 -5.46
CA LYS A 165 -29.94 -21.49 -4.04
C LYS A 165 -31.37 -21.25 -3.53
N GLY A 166 -31.82 -22.03 -2.54
CA GLY A 166 -33.10 -21.83 -1.86
C GLY A 166 -33.03 -20.80 -0.72
N ASP A 167 -34.19 -20.39 -0.20
CA ASP A 167 -34.31 -19.43 0.92
C ASP A 167 -33.87 -20.00 2.29
N ARG A 168 -33.67 -21.32 2.39
CA ARG A 168 -33.32 -22.03 3.64
C ARG A 168 -31.83 -22.44 3.74
N ASP A 169 -31.00 -22.09 2.77
CA ASP A 169 -29.56 -22.40 2.69
C ASP A 169 -28.68 -21.13 2.64
#